data_AF-A0AAE9DWE0-F1
#
_entry.id   AF-A0AAE9DWE0-F1
#
_cell.length_a   1.000
_cell.length_b   1.000
_cell.length_c   1.000
_cell.angle_alpha   90.00
_cell.angle_beta   90.00
_cell.angle_gamma   90.00
#
_symmetry.space_group_name_H-M   'P 1'
#
loop_
_entity.id
_entity.type
_entity.pdbx_description
1 polymer ?
#
loop_
_entity_poly.entity_id
_entity_poly.type
_entity_poly.pdbx_seq_one_letter_code
_entity_poly.pdbx_strand_id
1 'polypeptide(L)'
;MTNEKDVKPLVVRIILIVGGILGAHRLYLKQVPEAFVFFSTFGVFLIGWLYDSFMFKYEVEAYNQLINLNKENKDKEKWKNGRLQTAQSKFVEFSLTRFLYSVLYGLYIGIGTWLACTLTFGWTDINSIPFVSVVALGITAGVYIIGHCGGQSRELSFIWISSFSSMFLMVRVFQSAVFRSIFIASIVSTLVGNRTAKNKRSRHTWRHFLFWSSLFMMLVCVILLGCSRKIGEKQITATRPGSFRETTSVGSLMRDRIFDSKKVYSFFEGNPIIEYSISDSSQTERSTASKKSNSFWQHVWSGELFDELTGAAHLTKIDWVELTMTFIVDVLRAEARVINKSSTVEPFKWALWRNYLIHRFSLDPLVSDDHIRSECKKWQQEQNQKRESSEKDFSMIAAKRGCATFQS
;
A
#
# COMPACT_ATOMS: atom_id res chain seq x y z
N MET A 1 4.79 -39.93 -11.49
CA MET A 1 5.62 -40.28 -10.31
C MET A 1 7.01 -39.73 -10.55
N THR A 2 7.45 -38.70 -9.83
CA THR A 2 8.79 -38.12 -9.99
C THR A 2 9.70 -38.66 -8.90
N ASN A 3 10.82 -39.25 -9.29
CA ASN A 3 11.93 -39.58 -8.41
C ASN A 3 12.47 -38.24 -7.87
N GLU A 4 12.15 -37.88 -6.62
CA GLU A 4 12.63 -36.64 -6.00
C GLU A 4 14.13 -36.78 -5.75
N LYS A 5 14.91 -36.23 -6.69
CA LYS A 5 16.36 -36.11 -6.60
C LYS A 5 16.72 -34.96 -5.68
N ASP A 6 17.87 -35.09 -5.03
CA ASP A 6 18.38 -34.07 -4.11
C ASP A 6 18.66 -32.78 -4.87
N VAL A 7 18.34 -31.66 -4.21
CA VAL A 7 18.49 -30.33 -4.77
C VAL A 7 19.93 -29.85 -4.59
N LYS A 8 20.53 -29.38 -5.68
CA LYS A 8 21.88 -28.81 -5.68
C LYS A 8 21.83 -27.34 -5.24
N PRO A 9 22.68 -26.90 -4.29
CA PRO A 9 22.66 -25.53 -3.78
C PRO A 9 23.04 -24.49 -4.86
N LEU A 10 23.93 -24.84 -5.80
CA LEU A 10 24.31 -23.95 -6.90
C LEU A 10 23.14 -23.60 -7.82
N VAL A 11 22.25 -24.54 -8.10
CA VAL A 11 21.08 -24.31 -8.96
C VAL A 11 20.13 -23.32 -8.28
N VAL A 12 19.88 -23.50 -6.98
CA VAL A 12 19.05 -22.59 -6.19
C VAL A 12 19.64 -21.18 -6.17
N ARG A 13 20.97 -21.06 -6.04
CA ARG A 13 21.66 -19.76 -6.10
C ARG A 13 21.47 -19.04 -7.44
N ILE A 14 21.60 -19.76 -8.55
CA ILE A 14 21.38 -19.18 -9.90
C ILE A 14 19.93 -18.70 -10.03
N ILE A 15 18.96 -19.49 -9.58
CA ILE A 15 17.54 -19.13 -9.60
C ILE A 15 17.27 -17.91 -8.71
N LEU A 16 17.92 -17.80 -7.55
CA LEU A 16 17.79 -16.66 -6.64
C LEU A 16 18.36 -15.37 -7.23
N ILE A 17 19.42 -15.42 -8.04
CA ILE A 17 19.94 -14.23 -8.70
C ILE A 17 19.04 -13.79 -9.86
N VAL A 18 18.61 -14.73 -10.72
CA VAL A 18 17.85 -14.41 -11.93
C VAL A 18 16.37 -14.11 -11.62
N GLY A 19 15.78 -14.86 -10.69
CA GLY A 19 14.34 -14.81 -10.38
C GLY A 19 14.03 -14.58 -8.90
N GLY A 20 15.01 -14.13 -8.10
CA GLY A 20 14.84 -13.96 -6.66
C GLY A 20 13.77 -12.96 -6.29
N ILE A 21 13.70 -11.81 -6.98
CA ILE A 21 12.68 -10.76 -6.72
C ILE A 21 11.26 -11.31 -6.91
N LEU A 22 11.08 -12.27 -7.83
CA LEU A 22 9.80 -12.91 -8.10
C LEU A 22 9.51 -14.12 -7.17
N GLY A 23 10.46 -14.51 -6.31
CA GLY A 23 10.32 -15.67 -5.43
C GLY A 23 10.54 -17.02 -6.12
N ALA A 24 11.23 -17.06 -7.27
CA ALA A 24 11.43 -18.28 -8.06
C ALA A 24 12.20 -19.39 -7.30
N HIS A 25 13.10 -19.01 -6.38
CA HIS A 25 13.87 -19.96 -5.57
C HIS A 25 12.97 -20.75 -4.61
N ARG A 26 11.96 -20.12 -4.02
CA ARG A 26 10.95 -20.79 -3.17
C ARG A 26 10.03 -21.70 -3.97
N LEU A 27 9.68 -21.31 -5.20
CA LEU A 27 8.95 -22.19 -6.13
C LEU A 27 9.74 -23.45 -6.47
N TYR A 28 11.05 -23.32 -6.68
CA TYR A 28 11.92 -24.46 -6.96
C TYR A 28 11.99 -25.44 -5.79
N LEU A 29 11.98 -24.94 -4.55
CA LEU A 29 11.87 -25.74 -3.32
C LEU A 29 10.45 -26.26 -3.03
N LYS A 30 9.49 -26.08 -3.95
CA LYS A 30 8.08 -26.49 -3.81
C LYS A 30 7.35 -25.84 -2.63
N GLN A 31 7.86 -24.72 -2.13
CA GLN A 31 7.21 -23.90 -1.11
C GLN A 31 6.28 -22.87 -1.77
N VAL A 32 5.23 -23.36 -2.44
CA VAL A 32 4.34 -22.51 -3.26
C VAL A 32 3.68 -21.35 -2.49
N PRO A 33 3.12 -21.54 -1.27
CA PRO A 33 2.51 -20.44 -0.53
C PRO A 33 3.54 -19.36 -0.14
N GLU A 34 4.75 -19.77 0.27
CA GLU A 34 5.83 -18.86 0.66
C GLU A 34 6.35 -18.07 -0.54
N ALA A 35 6.44 -18.70 -1.71
CA ALA A 35 6.78 -18.01 -2.96
C ALA A 35 5.75 -16.95 -3.35
N PHE A 36 4.46 -17.22 -3.15
CA PHE A 36 3.41 -16.23 -3.43
C PHE A 36 3.46 -15.06 -2.43
N VAL A 37 3.69 -15.32 -1.14
CA VAL A 37 3.88 -14.26 -0.15
C VAL A 37 5.10 -13.42 -0.51
N PHE A 38 6.19 -14.05 -0.96
CA PHE A 38 7.37 -13.35 -1.44
C PHE A 38 7.06 -12.48 -2.67
N PHE A 39 6.37 -13.02 -3.67
CA PHE A 39 5.96 -12.29 -4.88
C PHE A 39 5.07 -11.09 -4.55
N SER A 40 4.01 -11.29 -3.76
CA SER A 40 3.05 -10.24 -3.40
C SER A 40 3.65 -9.11 -2.55
N THR A 41 4.73 -9.38 -1.82
CA THR A 41 5.43 -8.36 -1.01
C THR A 41 6.70 -7.83 -1.68
N PHE A 42 7.05 -8.31 -2.88
CA PHE A 42 8.36 -8.12 -3.51
C PHE A 42 9.53 -8.46 -2.56
N GLY A 43 9.37 -9.55 -1.79
CA GLY A 43 10.31 -9.99 -0.77
C GLY A 43 10.39 -9.09 0.46
N VAL A 44 9.34 -8.29 0.72
CA VAL A 44 9.26 -7.20 1.71
C VAL A 44 10.32 -6.12 1.45
N PHE A 45 10.20 -5.44 0.30
CA PHE A 45 11.11 -4.38 -0.17
C PHE A 45 12.56 -4.83 -0.38
N LEU A 46 12.76 -5.98 -1.04
CA LEU A 46 14.08 -6.54 -1.39
C LEU A 46 14.96 -7.01 -0.20
N ILE A 47 14.56 -6.72 1.04
CA ILE A 47 15.28 -7.17 2.24
C ILE A 47 15.24 -8.71 2.35
N GLY A 48 14.09 -9.33 2.04
CA GLY A 48 13.97 -10.79 2.02
C GLY A 48 14.84 -11.44 0.95
N TRP A 49 15.07 -10.78 -0.18
CA TRP A 49 16.01 -11.26 -1.20
C TRP A 49 17.46 -11.25 -0.69
N LEU A 50 17.85 -10.19 0.02
CA LEU A 50 19.17 -10.11 0.67
C LEU A 50 19.32 -11.18 1.75
N TYR A 51 18.31 -11.37 2.59
CA TYR A 51 18.31 -12.41 3.63
C TYR A 51 18.47 -13.82 3.02
N ASP A 52 17.68 -14.14 2.00
CA ASP A 52 17.73 -15.44 1.34
C ASP A 52 19.08 -15.68 0.63
N SER A 53 19.74 -14.63 0.13
CA SER A 53 21.09 -14.72 -0.47
C SER A 53 22.14 -15.26 0.50
N PHE A 54 22.02 -14.99 1.81
CA PHE A 54 22.89 -15.55 2.83
C PHE A 54 22.40 -16.92 3.35
N MET A 55 21.08 -17.09 3.49
CA MET A 55 20.50 -18.26 4.17
C MET A 55 20.22 -19.47 3.25
N PHE A 56 20.35 -19.35 1.93
CA PHE A 56 19.94 -20.39 0.98
C PHE A 56 20.55 -21.78 1.22
N LYS A 57 21.79 -21.88 1.75
CA LYS A 57 22.44 -23.17 2.01
C LYS A 57 21.67 -23.99 3.05
N TYR A 58 21.29 -23.34 4.15
CA TYR A 58 20.52 -23.95 5.23
C TYR A 58 19.14 -24.40 4.74
N GLU A 59 18.50 -23.59 3.88
CA GLU A 59 17.18 -23.90 3.34
C GLU A 59 17.21 -25.12 2.40
N VAL A 60 18.23 -25.21 1.55
CA VAL A 60 18.45 -26.37 0.67
C VAL A 60 18.75 -27.64 1.46
N GLU A 61 19.59 -27.53 2.49
CA GLU A 61 19.92 -28.66 3.35
C GLU A 61 18.69 -29.18 4.11
N ALA A 62 17.92 -28.28 4.72
CA ALA A 62 16.67 -28.63 5.39
C ALA A 62 15.67 -29.29 4.42
N TYR A 63 15.57 -28.80 3.18
CA TYR A 63 14.70 -29.38 2.17
C TYR A 63 15.14 -30.80 1.75
N ASN A 64 16.44 -31.02 1.55
CA ASN A 64 16.99 -32.33 1.21
C ASN A 64 16.81 -33.34 2.36
N GLN A 65 17.02 -32.91 3.60
CA GLN A 65 16.73 -33.73 4.79
C GLN A 65 15.25 -34.15 4.81
N LEU A 66 14.33 -33.21 4.54
CA LEU A 66 12.90 -33.52 4.44
C LEU A 66 12.62 -34.55 3.34
N ILE A 67 13.24 -34.44 2.15
CA ILE A 67 13.09 -35.42 1.07
C ILE A 67 13.49 -36.83 1.54
N ASN A 68 14.64 -36.95 2.20
CA ASN A 68 15.17 -38.24 2.65
C ASN A 68 14.29 -38.89 3.71
N LEU A 69 13.83 -38.12 4.70
CA LEU A 69 12.86 -38.59 5.69
C LEU A 69 11.56 -39.13 5.05
N ASN A 70 11.14 -38.55 3.91
CA ASN A 70 9.95 -39.04 3.20
C ASN A 70 10.19 -40.32 2.42
N LYS A 71 11.39 -40.49 1.86
CA LYS A 71 11.77 -41.76 1.22
C LYS A 71 11.73 -42.86 2.27
N GLU A 72 12.37 -42.65 3.42
CA GLU A 72 12.36 -43.59 4.54
C GLU A 72 10.95 -43.92 5.06
N ASN A 73 10.10 -42.90 5.25
CA ASN A 73 8.74 -43.13 5.74
C ASN A 73 7.88 -43.89 4.72
N LYS A 74 8.02 -43.60 3.42
CA LYS A 74 7.32 -44.35 2.37
C LYS A 74 7.80 -45.79 2.29
N ASP A 75 9.10 -46.02 2.45
CA ASP A 75 9.64 -47.36 2.47
C ASP A 75 9.07 -48.11 3.68
N LYS A 76 9.05 -47.50 4.88
CA LYS A 76 8.41 -48.07 6.08
C LYS A 76 6.92 -48.36 5.88
N GLU A 77 6.16 -47.45 5.28
CA GLU A 77 4.74 -47.65 4.97
C GLU A 77 4.54 -48.81 3.98
N LYS A 78 5.36 -48.89 2.93
CA LYS A 78 5.33 -49.99 1.94
C LYS A 78 5.51 -51.37 2.60
N TRP A 79 6.35 -51.45 3.63
CA TRP A 79 6.58 -52.68 4.39
C TRP A 79 5.49 -52.99 5.44
N LYS A 80 4.63 -52.02 5.80
CA LYS A 80 3.67 -52.12 6.93
C LYS A 80 2.23 -52.44 6.50
N ASN A 81 1.99 -52.74 5.23
CA ASN A 81 0.64 -52.80 4.66
C ASN A 81 -0.23 -53.92 5.25
N GLY A 82 -1.29 -53.49 5.94
CA GLY A 82 -2.39 -54.32 6.43
C GLY A 82 -3.51 -53.55 7.15
N ARG A 83 -3.27 -52.32 7.63
CA ARG A 83 -4.33 -51.42 8.12
C ARG A 83 -4.09 -49.97 7.69
N LEU A 84 -5.15 -49.33 7.22
CA LEU A 84 -5.22 -47.89 6.97
C LEU A 84 -4.96 -47.16 8.29
N GLN A 85 -3.72 -46.72 8.52
CA GLN A 85 -3.46 -45.69 9.50
C GLN A 85 -4.07 -44.40 8.93
N THR A 86 -5.32 -44.12 9.30
CA THR A 86 -5.87 -42.79 9.25
C THR A 86 -4.85 -41.88 9.90
N ALA A 87 -4.19 -41.06 9.07
CA ALA A 87 -3.12 -40.18 9.48
C ALA A 87 -3.58 -39.41 10.73
N GLN A 88 -3.04 -39.76 11.90
CA GLN A 88 -3.16 -38.95 13.10
C GLN A 88 -2.58 -37.58 12.72
N SER A 89 -3.46 -36.64 12.40
CA SER A 89 -3.09 -35.25 12.16
C SER A 89 -2.59 -34.73 13.49
N LYS A 90 -1.27 -34.83 13.73
CA LYS A 90 -0.66 -34.22 14.90
C LYS A 90 -1.05 -32.76 14.90
N PHE A 91 -1.67 -32.31 15.98
CA PHE A 91 -1.93 -30.91 16.21
C PHE A 91 -0.60 -30.15 16.12
N VAL A 92 -0.64 -29.01 15.46
CA VAL A 92 0.54 -28.16 15.27
C VAL A 92 0.75 -27.34 16.55
N GLU A 93 1.98 -27.30 17.03
CA GLU A 93 2.36 -26.43 18.16
C GLU A 93 2.25 -24.95 17.79
N PHE A 94 1.84 -24.13 18.76
CA PHE A 94 1.69 -22.70 18.56
C PHE A 94 3.05 -22.03 18.38
N SER A 95 3.20 -21.28 17.28
CA SER A 95 4.38 -20.47 17.00
C SER A 95 4.00 -18.99 16.91
N LEU A 96 4.57 -18.18 17.80
CA LEU A 96 4.29 -16.74 17.87
C LEU A 96 4.73 -16.00 16.60
N THR A 97 5.86 -16.39 16.00
CA THR A 97 6.36 -15.77 14.77
C THR A 97 5.38 -15.97 13.61
N ARG A 98 4.87 -17.19 13.42
CA ARG A 98 3.87 -17.49 12.39
C ARG A 98 2.53 -16.82 12.66
N PHE A 99 2.13 -16.72 13.92
CA PHE A 99 0.95 -15.96 14.30
C PHE A 99 1.09 -14.50 13.86
N LEU A 100 2.22 -13.87 14.17
CA LEU A 100 2.48 -12.47 13.79
C LEU A 100 2.52 -12.28 12.27
N TYR A 101 3.21 -13.14 11.53
CA TYR A 101 3.25 -13.09 10.06
C TYR A 101 1.86 -13.25 9.44
N SER A 102 1.03 -14.12 10.00
CA SER A 102 -0.35 -14.33 9.55
C SER A 102 -1.22 -13.09 9.76
N VAL A 103 -1.09 -12.43 10.92
CA VAL A 103 -1.82 -11.19 11.21
C VAL A 103 -1.36 -10.06 10.30
N LEU A 104 -0.04 -9.85 10.15
CA LEU A 104 0.51 -8.78 9.32
C LEU A 104 0.15 -8.94 7.84
N TYR A 105 0.20 -10.17 7.32
CA TYR A 105 -0.16 -10.43 5.93
C TYR A 105 -1.68 -10.37 5.69
N GLY A 106 -2.49 -10.82 6.66
CA GLY A 106 -3.94 -10.63 6.65
C GLY A 106 -4.34 -9.14 6.63
N LEU A 107 -3.67 -8.33 7.46
CA LEU A 107 -3.81 -6.88 7.47
C LEU A 107 -3.41 -6.26 6.12
N TYR A 108 -2.28 -6.67 5.55
CA TYR A 108 -1.78 -6.17 4.27
C TYR A 108 -2.79 -6.39 3.13
N ILE A 109 -3.29 -7.62 2.96
CA ILE A 109 -4.30 -7.91 1.93
C ILE A 109 -5.64 -7.24 2.26
N GLY A 110 -6.02 -7.17 3.54
CA GLY A 110 -7.23 -6.49 4.00
C GLY A 110 -7.25 -5.01 3.63
N ILE A 111 -6.16 -4.28 3.93
CA ILE A 111 -5.99 -2.87 3.53
C ILE A 111 -6.00 -2.72 2.01
N GLY A 112 -5.34 -3.63 1.27
CA GLY A 112 -5.39 -3.64 -0.19
C GLY A 112 -6.82 -3.78 -0.74
N THR A 113 -7.62 -4.70 -0.17
CA THR A 113 -9.03 -4.85 -0.56
C THR A 113 -9.89 -3.66 -0.18
N TRP A 114 -9.64 -3.04 0.97
CA TRP A 114 -10.32 -1.81 1.38
C TRP A 114 -10.02 -0.65 0.43
N LEU A 115 -8.75 -0.45 0.07
CA LEU A 115 -8.33 0.56 -0.92
C LEU A 115 -8.97 0.29 -2.28
N ALA A 116 -9.03 -0.97 -2.72
CA ALA A 116 -9.68 -1.33 -3.98
C ALA A 116 -11.18 -0.95 -3.97
N CYS A 117 -11.89 -1.23 -2.88
CA CYS A 117 -13.31 -0.89 -2.72
C CYS A 117 -13.56 0.62 -2.75
N THR A 118 -12.76 1.38 -1.99
CA THR A 118 -12.94 2.84 -1.86
C THR A 118 -12.50 3.61 -3.12
N LEU A 119 -11.45 3.17 -3.79
CA LEU A 119 -10.92 3.84 -4.98
C LEU A 119 -11.71 3.52 -6.25
N THR A 120 -12.17 2.27 -6.40
CA THR A 120 -12.79 1.81 -7.65
C THR A 120 -14.30 1.98 -7.64
N PHE A 121 -14.95 1.54 -6.56
CA PHE A 121 -16.41 1.55 -6.47
C PHE A 121 -16.95 2.80 -5.78
N GLY A 122 -16.08 3.62 -5.20
CA GLY A 122 -16.50 4.80 -4.44
C GLY A 122 -17.34 4.45 -3.22
N TRP A 123 -17.22 3.22 -2.69
CA TRP A 123 -17.96 2.80 -1.51
C TRP A 123 -17.42 3.55 -0.29
N THR A 124 -18.06 4.66 0.04
CA THR A 124 -17.82 5.46 1.26
C THR A 124 -18.63 4.95 2.43
N ASP A 125 -19.70 4.19 2.18
CA ASP A 125 -20.57 3.63 3.20
C ASP A 125 -19.93 2.40 3.84
N ILE A 126 -19.13 2.65 4.86
CA ILE A 126 -18.44 1.65 5.68
C ILE A 126 -19.42 0.62 6.27
N ASN A 127 -20.65 1.06 6.54
CA ASN A 127 -21.70 0.21 7.10
C ASN A 127 -22.26 -0.80 6.09
N SER A 128 -22.02 -0.66 4.79
CA SER A 128 -22.61 -1.57 3.81
C SER A 128 -22.13 -3.01 4.02
N ILE A 129 -23.08 -3.96 4.10
CA ILE A 129 -22.78 -5.39 4.20
C ILE A 129 -21.88 -5.89 3.06
N PRO A 130 -22.07 -5.50 1.77
CA PRO A 130 -21.16 -5.94 0.71
C PRO A 130 -19.73 -5.48 0.92
N PHE A 131 -19.51 -4.26 1.45
CA PHE A 131 -18.17 -3.78 1.79
C PHE A 131 -17.50 -4.65 2.85
N VAL A 132 -18.21 -4.94 3.95
CA VAL A 132 -17.71 -5.80 5.03
C VAL A 132 -17.37 -7.20 4.51
N SER A 133 -18.22 -7.78 3.65
CA SER A 133 -18.01 -9.10 3.06
C SER A 133 -16.76 -9.15 2.19
N VAL A 134 -16.54 -8.16 1.32
CA VAL A 134 -15.38 -8.13 0.41
C VAL A 134 -14.08 -7.96 1.18
N VAL A 135 -14.05 -7.05 2.16
CA VAL A 135 -12.85 -6.83 2.98
C VAL A 135 -12.54 -8.07 3.84
N ALA A 136 -13.56 -8.72 4.41
CA ALA A 136 -13.39 -9.96 5.16
C ALA A 136 -12.86 -11.12 4.28
N LEU A 137 -13.27 -11.20 3.01
CA LEU A 137 -12.71 -12.16 2.06
C LEU A 137 -11.22 -11.89 1.78
N GLY A 138 -10.82 -10.62 1.69
CA GLY A 138 -9.42 -10.22 1.56
C GLY A 138 -8.56 -10.70 2.74
N ILE A 139 -9.00 -10.39 3.97
CA ILE A 139 -8.32 -10.82 5.21
C ILE A 139 -8.24 -12.34 5.26
N THR A 140 -9.35 -13.03 4.95
CA THR A 140 -9.43 -14.49 4.91
C THR A 140 -8.42 -15.08 3.93
N ALA A 141 -8.31 -14.53 2.72
CA ALA A 141 -7.35 -14.97 1.73
C ALA A 141 -5.91 -14.83 2.25
N GLY A 142 -5.57 -13.68 2.85
CA GLY A 142 -4.25 -13.45 3.45
C GLY A 142 -3.91 -14.46 4.55
N VAL A 143 -4.79 -14.61 5.55
CA VAL A 143 -4.60 -15.55 6.67
C VAL A 143 -4.56 -17.01 6.20
N TYR A 144 -5.38 -17.36 5.20
CA TYR A 144 -5.42 -18.70 4.62
C TYR A 144 -4.11 -19.06 3.91
N ILE A 145 -3.55 -18.12 3.14
CA ILE A 145 -2.30 -18.32 2.40
C ILE A 145 -1.13 -18.58 3.35
N ILE A 146 -0.93 -17.73 4.37
CA ILE A 146 0.10 -17.94 5.39
C ILE A 146 -0.16 -19.24 6.16
N GLY A 147 -1.43 -19.58 6.38
CA GLY A 147 -1.80 -20.80 7.06
C GLY A 147 -1.45 -22.10 6.33
N HIS A 148 -1.16 -22.02 5.04
CA HIS A 148 -0.68 -23.14 4.23
C HIS A 148 0.86 -23.19 4.10
N CYS A 149 1.58 -22.21 4.63
CA CYS A 149 3.04 -22.23 4.66
C CYS A 149 3.57 -23.37 5.56
N GLY A 150 4.77 -23.87 5.27
CA GLY A 150 5.40 -24.93 6.06
C GLY A 150 4.66 -26.28 6.09
N GLY A 151 3.84 -26.59 5.07
CA GLY A 151 3.19 -27.91 4.92
C GLY A 151 1.98 -28.15 5.85
N GLN A 152 1.42 -27.08 6.40
CA GLN A 152 0.22 -27.12 7.23
C GLN A 152 -1.03 -26.88 6.37
N SER A 153 -2.18 -27.32 6.86
CA SER A 153 -3.47 -26.94 6.26
C SER A 153 -4.38 -26.39 7.33
N ARG A 154 -5.10 -25.33 6.97
CA ARG A 154 -6.16 -24.73 7.78
C ARG A 154 -7.46 -24.76 7.00
N GLU A 155 -8.57 -24.80 7.74
CA GLU A 155 -9.89 -24.84 7.13
C GLU A 155 -10.36 -23.41 6.80
N LEU A 156 -10.67 -23.18 5.52
CA LEU A 156 -11.02 -21.84 4.99
C LEU A 156 -12.30 -21.28 5.63
N SER A 157 -13.30 -22.13 5.85
CA SER A 157 -14.62 -21.73 6.36
C SER A 157 -14.52 -21.07 7.74
N PHE A 158 -13.73 -21.63 8.65
CA PHE A 158 -13.54 -21.09 10.00
C PHE A 158 -12.85 -19.74 10.00
N ILE A 159 -11.86 -19.55 9.11
CA ILE A 159 -11.17 -18.27 8.94
C ILE A 159 -12.15 -17.23 8.41
N TRP A 160 -12.99 -17.60 7.44
CA TRP A 160 -13.96 -16.68 6.86
C TRP A 160 -15.04 -16.26 7.85
N ILE A 161 -15.67 -17.20 8.55
CA ILE A 161 -16.72 -16.92 9.54
C ILE A 161 -16.18 -16.00 10.64
N SER A 162 -14.98 -16.27 11.13
CA SER A 162 -14.34 -15.45 12.17
C SER A 162 -13.95 -14.06 11.67
N SER A 163 -13.40 -13.94 10.46
CA SER A 163 -13.09 -12.63 9.86
C SER A 163 -14.35 -11.81 9.59
N PHE A 164 -15.40 -12.42 9.05
CA PHE A 164 -16.65 -11.74 8.74
C PHE A 164 -17.37 -11.30 10.02
N SER A 165 -17.50 -12.19 11.00
CA SER A 165 -18.16 -11.88 12.28
C SER A 165 -17.44 -10.77 13.05
N SER A 166 -16.11 -10.84 13.16
CA SER A 166 -15.33 -9.81 13.86
C SER A 166 -15.35 -8.46 13.14
N MET A 167 -15.25 -8.45 11.80
CA MET A 167 -15.37 -7.23 11.01
C MET A 167 -16.77 -6.61 11.14
N PHE A 168 -17.81 -7.44 11.08
CA PHE A 168 -19.20 -7.00 11.23
C PHE A 168 -19.45 -6.38 12.61
N LEU A 169 -18.97 -7.01 13.68
CA LEU A 169 -19.10 -6.47 15.04
C LEU A 169 -18.34 -5.14 15.19
N MET A 170 -17.10 -5.07 14.73
CA MET A 170 -16.26 -3.87 14.87
C MET A 170 -16.79 -2.67 14.10
N VAL A 171 -17.37 -2.90 12.92
CA VAL A 171 -17.96 -1.84 12.11
C VAL A 171 -19.35 -1.45 12.61
N ARG A 172 -20.25 -2.41 12.87
CA ARG A 172 -21.66 -2.13 13.16
C ARG A 172 -21.96 -1.85 14.63
N VAL A 173 -21.32 -2.56 15.54
CA VAL A 173 -21.61 -2.46 16.98
C VAL A 173 -20.70 -1.44 17.63
N PHE A 174 -19.39 -1.57 17.40
CA PHE A 174 -18.40 -0.72 18.06
C PHE A 174 -18.13 0.60 17.33
N GLN A 175 -18.69 0.80 16.12
CA GLN A 175 -18.48 1.99 15.29
C GLN A 175 -17.01 2.42 15.20
N SER A 176 -16.13 1.42 15.11
CA SER A 176 -14.68 1.64 15.11
C SER A 176 -14.17 1.91 13.71
N ALA A 177 -13.02 2.61 13.60
CA ALA A 177 -12.38 2.87 12.33
C ALA A 177 -12.13 1.57 11.53
N VAL A 178 -12.19 1.66 10.20
CA VAL A 178 -12.05 0.50 9.30
C VAL A 178 -10.72 -0.22 9.52
N PHE A 179 -9.63 0.54 9.67
CA PHE A 179 -8.32 -0.01 9.92
C PHE A 179 -8.26 -0.85 11.20
N ARG A 180 -8.82 -0.34 12.31
CA ARG A 180 -8.90 -1.08 13.58
C ARG A 180 -9.75 -2.34 13.43
N SER A 181 -10.85 -2.24 12.67
CA SER A 181 -11.71 -3.38 12.35
C SER A 181 -10.95 -4.47 11.58
N ILE A 182 -10.18 -4.09 10.54
CA ILE A 182 -9.35 -5.02 9.75
C ILE A 182 -8.28 -5.68 10.64
N PHE A 183 -7.63 -4.90 11.51
CA PHE A 183 -6.60 -5.40 12.41
C PHE A 183 -7.15 -6.44 13.39
N ILE A 184 -8.25 -6.12 14.08
CA ILE A 184 -8.89 -7.04 15.01
C ILE A 184 -9.42 -8.27 14.28
N ALA A 185 -10.02 -8.09 13.10
CA ALA A 185 -10.48 -9.20 12.29
C ALA A 185 -9.34 -10.14 11.84
N SER A 186 -8.15 -9.58 11.55
CA SER A 186 -6.95 -10.36 11.22
C SER A 186 -6.43 -11.17 12.41
N ILE A 187 -6.51 -10.61 13.62
CA ILE A 187 -6.15 -11.32 14.86
C ILE A 187 -7.12 -12.46 15.14
N VAL A 188 -8.42 -12.17 15.14
CA VAL A 188 -9.46 -13.17 15.47
C VAL A 188 -9.47 -14.30 14.45
N SER A 189 -9.36 -13.99 13.15
CA SER A 189 -9.30 -15.00 12.09
C SER A 189 -8.02 -15.84 12.14
N THR A 190 -6.87 -15.26 12.50
CA THR A 190 -5.64 -16.03 12.72
C THR A 190 -5.75 -16.93 13.94
N LEU A 191 -6.36 -16.47 15.03
CA LEU A 191 -6.52 -17.26 16.26
C LEU A 191 -7.44 -18.47 16.02
N VAL A 192 -8.58 -18.26 15.36
CA VAL A 192 -9.52 -19.32 14.99
C VAL A 192 -8.89 -20.25 13.93
N GLY A 193 -8.18 -19.70 12.95
CA GLY A 193 -7.47 -20.47 11.94
C GLY A 193 -6.39 -21.38 12.53
N ASN A 194 -5.62 -20.91 13.52
CA ASN A 194 -4.59 -21.71 14.18
C ASN A 194 -5.18 -22.89 14.96
N ARG A 195 -6.39 -22.76 15.52
CA ARG A 195 -7.07 -23.88 16.20
C ARG A 195 -7.45 -25.02 15.25
N THR A 196 -7.60 -24.74 13.95
CA THR A 196 -7.90 -25.75 12.93
C THR A 196 -6.65 -26.27 12.21
N ALA A 197 -5.45 -25.89 12.68
CA ALA A 197 -4.20 -26.27 12.03
C ALA A 197 -3.95 -27.79 12.13
N LYS A 198 -3.88 -28.42 10.96
CA LYS A 198 -3.56 -29.85 10.81
C LYS A 198 -2.30 -29.98 9.98
N ASN A 199 -1.43 -30.92 10.35
CA ASN A 199 -0.29 -31.26 9.52
C ASN A 199 -0.79 -32.12 8.34
N LYS A 200 -1.13 -31.48 7.23
CA LYS A 200 -1.63 -32.14 6.01
C LYS A 200 -0.71 -31.84 4.86
N ARG A 201 -0.20 -32.90 4.25
CA ARG A 201 0.69 -32.83 3.12
C ARG A 201 -0.06 -32.51 1.83
N SER A 202 -0.47 -31.25 1.66
CA SER A 202 -1.03 -30.76 0.41
C SER A 202 0.09 -30.57 -0.61
N ARG A 203 0.00 -31.22 -1.78
CA ARG A 203 0.86 -30.91 -2.93
C ARG A 203 0.31 -29.67 -3.62
N HIS A 204 0.73 -28.50 -3.17
CA HIS A 204 0.53 -27.29 -3.95
C HIS A 204 1.38 -27.37 -5.22
N THR A 205 0.69 -27.48 -6.35
CA THR A 205 1.28 -27.40 -7.68
C THR A 205 1.46 -25.94 -8.12
N TRP A 206 2.24 -25.73 -9.17
CA TRP A 206 2.45 -24.42 -9.79
C TRP A 206 1.14 -23.74 -10.26
N ARG A 207 0.07 -24.50 -10.49
CA ARG A 207 -1.27 -23.97 -10.79
C ARG A 207 -1.82 -23.10 -9.66
N HIS A 208 -1.59 -23.48 -8.40
CA HIS A 208 -2.02 -22.66 -7.26
C HIS A 208 -1.24 -21.35 -7.17
N PHE A 209 0.05 -21.37 -7.48
CA PHE A 209 0.86 -20.16 -7.53
C PHE A 209 0.29 -19.17 -8.56
N LEU A 210 0.00 -19.64 -9.78
CA LEU A 210 -0.58 -18.81 -10.83
C LEU A 210 -1.95 -18.25 -10.45
N PHE A 211 -2.81 -19.07 -9.85
CA PHE A 211 -4.13 -18.63 -9.42
C PHE A 211 -4.05 -17.48 -8.40
N TRP A 212 -3.28 -17.65 -7.32
CA TRP A 212 -3.15 -16.62 -6.29
C TRP A 212 -2.43 -15.38 -6.81
N SER A 213 -1.39 -15.55 -7.63
CA SER A 213 -0.67 -14.45 -8.27
C SER A 213 -1.58 -13.65 -9.20
N SER A 214 -2.43 -14.32 -9.98
CA SER A 214 -3.41 -13.66 -10.84
C SER A 214 -4.45 -12.88 -10.04
N LEU A 215 -4.94 -13.44 -8.93
CA LEU A 215 -5.91 -12.76 -8.06
C LEU A 215 -5.30 -11.52 -7.39
N PHE A 216 -4.04 -11.61 -6.95
CA PHE A 216 -3.30 -10.47 -6.41
C PHE A 216 -3.03 -9.39 -7.46
N MET A 217 -2.60 -9.78 -8.67
CA MET A 217 -2.39 -8.82 -9.77
C MET A 217 -3.69 -8.14 -10.19
N MET A 218 -4.81 -8.86 -10.18
CA MET A 218 -6.14 -8.27 -10.40
C MET A 218 -6.44 -7.21 -9.33
N LEU A 219 -6.19 -7.49 -8.05
CA LEU A 219 -6.36 -6.53 -6.96
C LEU A 219 -5.51 -5.27 -7.19
N VAL A 220 -4.24 -5.42 -7.56
CA VAL A 220 -3.33 -4.30 -7.86
C VAL A 220 -3.82 -3.50 -9.06
N CYS A 221 -4.24 -4.16 -10.15
CA CYS A 221 -4.78 -3.49 -11.32
C CYS A 221 -6.04 -2.69 -11.00
N VAL A 222 -6.95 -3.23 -10.18
CA VAL A 222 -8.16 -2.53 -9.72
C VAL A 222 -7.80 -1.26 -8.97
N ILE A 223 -6.85 -1.34 -8.03
CA ILE A 223 -6.36 -0.17 -7.28
C ILE A 223 -5.76 0.88 -8.22
N LEU A 224 -4.89 0.46 -9.15
CA LEU A 224 -4.23 1.38 -10.10
C LEU A 224 -5.24 2.07 -11.03
N LEU A 225 -6.24 1.33 -11.54
CA LEU A 225 -7.31 1.89 -12.36
C LEU A 225 -8.17 2.88 -11.56
N GLY A 226 -8.53 2.55 -10.32
CA GLY A 226 -9.26 3.45 -9.41
C GLY A 226 -8.49 4.74 -9.13
N CYS A 227 -7.19 4.65 -8.83
CA CYS A 227 -6.31 5.81 -8.66
C CYS A 227 -6.24 6.66 -9.94
N SER A 228 -5.98 6.04 -11.09
CA SER A 228 -5.86 6.74 -12.37
C SER A 228 -7.16 7.47 -12.73
N ARG A 229 -8.31 6.85 -12.48
CA ARG A 229 -9.62 7.45 -12.74
C ARG A 229 -9.88 8.64 -11.82
N LYS A 230 -9.68 8.49 -10.50
CA LYS A 230 -9.89 9.57 -9.52
C LYS A 230 -8.97 10.77 -9.78
N ILE A 231 -7.73 10.54 -10.19
CA ILE A 231 -6.80 11.63 -10.55
C ILE A 231 -7.22 12.26 -11.88
N GLY A 232 -7.52 11.44 -12.89
CA GLY A 232 -7.79 11.90 -14.25
C GLY A 232 -9.10 12.66 -14.44
N GLU A 233 -10.14 12.33 -13.68
CA GLU A 233 -11.46 12.98 -13.77
C GLU A 233 -11.53 14.36 -13.10
N LYS A 234 -10.56 14.70 -12.23
CA LYS A 234 -10.54 16.02 -11.57
C LYS A 234 -10.41 17.12 -12.61
N GLN A 235 -11.30 18.10 -12.51
CA GLN A 235 -11.33 19.27 -13.39
C GLN A 235 -10.51 20.42 -12.78
N ILE A 236 -9.84 21.14 -13.68
CA ILE A 236 -9.00 22.29 -13.38
C ILE A 236 -9.49 23.42 -14.27
N THR A 237 -9.63 24.60 -13.68
CA THR A 237 -10.06 25.79 -14.40
C THR A 237 -8.95 26.82 -14.33
N ALA A 238 -8.44 27.24 -15.49
CA ALA A 238 -7.49 28.33 -15.62
C ALA A 238 -8.24 29.63 -15.87
N THR A 239 -8.07 30.62 -14.98
CA THR A 239 -8.65 31.95 -15.11
C THR A 239 -7.54 32.96 -15.41
N ARG A 240 -7.66 33.67 -16.53
CA ARG A 240 -6.74 34.76 -16.91
C ARG A 240 -7.42 36.11 -16.71
N PRO A 241 -6.71 37.12 -16.22
CA PRO A 241 -7.24 38.47 -16.15
C PRO A 241 -7.49 39.00 -17.58
N GLY A 242 -8.75 39.18 -17.94
CA GLY A 242 -9.17 39.75 -19.23
C GLY A 242 -9.51 38.75 -20.35
N SER A 243 -9.44 37.43 -20.13
CA SER A 243 -9.92 36.42 -21.11
C SER A 243 -10.93 35.45 -20.49
N PHE A 244 -11.50 34.57 -21.31
CA PHE A 244 -12.44 33.53 -20.86
C PHE A 244 -11.77 32.48 -19.96
N ARG A 245 -12.58 31.80 -19.14
CA ARG A 245 -12.18 30.67 -18.29
C ARG A 245 -12.05 29.42 -19.16
N GLU A 246 -10.92 28.73 -19.09
CA GLU A 246 -10.71 27.46 -19.77
C GLU A 246 -10.73 26.32 -18.74
N THR A 247 -11.54 25.29 -18.99
CA THR A 247 -11.69 24.15 -18.08
C THR A 247 -11.20 22.88 -18.76
N THR A 248 -10.31 22.13 -18.11
CA THR A 248 -9.76 20.87 -18.61
C THR A 248 -9.64 19.86 -17.48
N SER A 249 -9.61 18.56 -17.79
CA SER A 249 -9.36 17.53 -16.78
C SER A 249 -7.86 17.22 -16.66
N VAL A 250 -7.40 16.82 -15.48
CA VAL A 250 -6.00 16.40 -15.28
C VAL A 250 -5.62 15.28 -16.26
N GLY A 251 -6.55 14.34 -16.51
CA GLY A 251 -6.33 13.24 -17.45
C GLY A 251 -6.16 13.72 -18.89
N SER A 252 -6.91 14.74 -19.30
CA SER A 252 -6.72 15.39 -20.62
C SER A 252 -5.38 16.10 -20.71
N LEU A 253 -4.96 16.83 -19.68
CA LEU A 253 -3.65 17.49 -19.64
C LEU A 253 -2.48 16.49 -19.71
N MET A 254 -2.58 15.36 -18.99
CA MET A 254 -1.56 14.31 -19.06
C MET A 254 -1.50 13.65 -20.44
N ARG A 255 -2.65 13.41 -21.07
CA ARG A 255 -2.73 12.92 -22.44
C ARG A 255 -2.10 13.93 -23.40
N ASP A 256 -2.50 15.19 -23.31
CA ASP A 256 -2.01 16.26 -24.19
C ASP A 256 -0.49 16.45 -24.01
N ARG A 257 0.06 16.29 -22.80
CA ARG A 257 1.52 16.30 -22.60
C ARG A 257 2.24 15.24 -23.45
N ILE A 258 1.64 14.05 -23.61
CA ILE A 258 2.23 12.93 -24.35
C ILE A 258 2.06 13.10 -25.86
N PHE A 259 0.89 13.56 -26.30
CA PHE A 259 0.52 13.57 -27.73
C PHE A 259 0.63 14.95 -28.41
N ASP A 260 0.40 16.04 -27.68
CA ASP A 260 0.38 17.42 -28.20
C ASP A 260 0.73 18.44 -27.11
N SER A 261 2.03 18.51 -26.78
CA SER A 261 2.52 19.31 -25.66
C SER A 261 2.22 20.81 -25.77
N LYS A 262 2.01 21.32 -27.00
CA LYS A 262 1.68 22.73 -27.26
C LYS A 262 0.38 23.15 -26.58
N LYS A 263 -0.64 22.28 -26.53
CA LYS A 263 -1.93 22.56 -25.88
C LYS A 263 -1.79 22.75 -24.37
N VAL A 264 -0.92 21.98 -23.74
CA VAL A 264 -0.66 22.10 -22.29
C VAL A 264 0.02 23.42 -22.00
N TYR A 265 1.00 23.82 -22.81
CA TYR A 265 1.72 25.07 -22.61
C TYR A 265 0.85 26.29 -22.90
N SER A 266 0.00 26.22 -23.93
CA SER A 266 -0.99 27.28 -24.19
C SER A 266 -2.02 27.38 -23.06
N PHE A 267 -2.41 26.28 -22.41
CA PHE A 267 -3.31 26.32 -21.27
C PHE A 267 -2.70 27.10 -20.08
N PHE A 268 -1.42 26.86 -19.77
CA PHE A 268 -0.70 27.53 -18.68
C PHE A 268 -0.02 28.86 -19.08
N GLU A 269 -0.24 29.35 -20.29
CA GLU A 269 0.36 30.59 -20.78
C GLU A 269 -0.14 31.81 -20.01
N GLY A 270 0.77 32.75 -19.72
CA GLY A 270 0.44 33.99 -19.02
C GLY A 270 0.23 33.86 -17.51
N ASN A 271 0.64 32.74 -16.89
CA ASN A 271 0.49 32.47 -15.45
C ASN A 271 -0.98 32.64 -14.96
N PRO A 272 -1.93 31.83 -15.46
CA PRO A 272 -3.32 31.92 -15.02
C PRO A 272 -3.45 31.57 -13.54
N ILE A 273 -4.50 32.09 -12.92
CA ILE A 273 -4.96 31.66 -11.60
C ILE A 273 -5.63 30.30 -11.79
N ILE A 274 -5.21 29.31 -11.02
CA ILE A 274 -5.72 27.95 -11.12
C ILE A 274 -6.72 27.73 -10.00
N GLU A 275 -7.97 27.47 -10.40
CA GLU A 275 -9.03 27.04 -9.49
C GLU A 275 -9.27 25.55 -9.72
N TYR A 276 -9.35 24.80 -8.62
CA TYR A 276 -9.71 23.39 -8.63
C TYR A 276 -11.19 23.30 -8.31
N SER A 277 -12.02 22.86 -9.26
CA SER A 277 -13.46 22.74 -9.02
C SER A 277 -13.70 21.67 -7.96
N ILE A 278 -14.22 22.08 -6.81
CA ILE A 278 -14.71 21.17 -5.78
C ILE A 278 -16.05 20.66 -6.29
N SER A 279 -16.15 19.38 -6.64
CA SER A 279 -17.46 18.75 -6.81
C SER A 279 -18.18 18.84 -5.46
N ASP A 280 -19.29 19.57 -5.42
CA ASP A 280 -20.10 19.83 -4.22
C ASP A 280 -20.34 18.57 -3.38
N SER A 281 -19.77 18.55 -2.17
CA SER A 281 -20.43 18.02 -0.98
C SER A 281 -19.66 18.48 0.27
N SER A 282 -20.36 19.25 1.10
CA SER A 282 -20.03 19.72 2.46
C SER A 282 -18.80 20.62 2.64
N GLN A 283 -19.06 21.94 2.74
CA GLN A 283 -18.32 22.77 3.68
C GLN A 283 -18.52 22.18 5.08
N THR A 284 -17.44 21.80 5.76
CA THR A 284 -17.46 21.55 7.19
C THR A 284 -16.30 22.31 7.79
N GLU A 285 -16.61 23.12 8.79
CA GLU A 285 -15.67 23.98 9.50
C GLU A 285 -14.50 23.17 10.07
N ARG A 286 -13.27 23.65 9.82
CA ARG A 286 -12.06 23.21 10.53
C ARG A 286 -12.16 23.67 11.99
N SER A 287 -12.42 22.74 12.90
CA SER A 287 -12.15 22.98 14.31
C SER A 287 -10.64 22.87 14.55
N THR A 288 -10.08 23.97 15.05
CA THR A 288 -8.68 24.09 15.49
C THR A 288 -8.47 23.26 16.76
N ALA A 289 -8.26 21.95 16.62
CA ALA A 289 -7.84 21.12 17.74
C ALA A 289 -6.34 21.33 18.01
N SER A 290 -6.01 21.83 19.20
CA SER A 290 -4.64 22.03 19.68
C SER A 290 -3.84 20.72 19.65
N LYS A 291 -2.69 20.70 18.96
CA LYS A 291 -1.72 19.59 18.98
C LYS A 291 -1.22 19.35 20.42
N LYS A 292 -1.79 18.37 21.11
CA LYS A 292 -1.12 17.71 22.24
C LYS A 292 -0.22 16.61 21.70
N SER A 293 1.01 16.56 22.19
CA SER A 293 2.01 15.53 21.88
C SER A 293 1.54 14.16 22.38
N ASN A 294 0.79 13.43 21.56
CA ASN A 294 0.45 12.04 21.81
C ASN A 294 1.59 11.11 21.37
N SER A 295 1.76 10.00 22.08
CA SER A 295 2.74 8.96 21.76
C SER A 295 2.52 8.41 20.34
N PHE A 296 3.60 8.17 19.58
CA PHE A 296 3.54 7.59 18.22
C PHE A 296 2.66 6.34 18.17
N TRP A 297 2.74 5.48 19.19
CA TRP A 297 1.91 4.29 19.28
C TRP A 297 0.44 4.63 19.47
N GLN A 298 0.08 5.59 20.33
CA GLN A 298 -1.31 6.04 20.44
C GLN A 298 -1.84 6.56 19.11
N HIS A 299 -1.02 7.25 18.32
CA HIS A 299 -1.38 7.75 16.99
C HIS A 299 -1.57 6.64 15.95
N VAL A 300 -0.75 5.57 15.99
CA VAL A 300 -0.93 4.37 15.14
C VAL A 300 -2.18 3.59 15.54
N TRP A 301 -2.40 3.40 16.85
CA TRP A 301 -3.51 2.62 17.40
C TRP A 301 -4.84 3.36 17.34
N SER A 302 -4.83 4.70 17.36
CA SER A 302 -6.02 5.52 17.19
C SER A 302 -6.58 5.44 15.76
N GLY A 303 -5.82 4.89 14.82
CA GLY A 303 -6.15 5.01 13.40
C GLY A 303 -5.70 6.35 12.84
N GLU A 304 -5.50 7.39 13.66
CA GLU A 304 -5.16 8.75 13.23
C GLU A 304 -3.92 8.80 12.32
N LEU A 305 -2.89 7.97 12.56
CA LEU A 305 -1.73 7.92 11.66
C LEU A 305 -2.11 7.40 10.27
N PHE A 306 -2.87 6.32 10.19
CA PHE A 306 -3.32 5.80 8.91
C PHE A 306 -4.43 6.66 8.32
N ASP A 307 -5.26 7.28 9.15
CA ASP A 307 -6.27 8.23 8.79
C ASP A 307 -5.66 9.56 8.30
N GLU A 308 -4.43 9.91 8.68
CA GLU A 308 -3.64 11.03 8.15
C GLU A 308 -2.83 10.58 6.91
N LEU A 309 -2.34 9.34 6.90
CA LEU A 309 -1.66 8.70 5.75
C LEU A 309 -2.62 8.24 4.63
N THR A 310 -3.93 8.16 4.91
CA THR A 310 -4.97 7.71 3.95
C THR A 310 -6.22 8.60 3.93
N GLY A 311 -6.32 9.60 4.82
CA GLY A 311 -7.42 10.58 4.85
C GLY A 311 -8.73 10.08 5.46
N ALA A 312 -8.72 9.23 6.49
CA ALA A 312 -9.89 8.47 6.95
C ALA A 312 -10.50 8.90 8.31
N ALA A 313 -9.97 9.93 8.97
CA ALA A 313 -10.58 10.54 10.18
C ALA A 313 -11.17 11.91 9.89
N HIS A 314 -11.85 12.05 8.76
CA HIS A 314 -13.06 12.85 8.56
C HIS A 314 -13.50 12.55 7.13
N LEU A 315 -14.78 12.24 6.95
CA LEU A 315 -15.33 11.79 5.68
C LEU A 315 -14.86 12.64 4.48
N THR A 316 -14.50 11.93 3.41
CA THR A 316 -14.51 12.34 1.99
C THR A 316 -13.42 13.27 1.41
N LYS A 317 -12.16 13.26 1.87
CA LYS A 317 -11.05 13.73 1.00
C LYS A 317 -9.78 12.89 1.10
N ILE A 318 -9.40 12.32 -0.03
CA ILE A 318 -8.14 11.59 -0.20
C ILE A 318 -7.05 12.65 -0.47
N ASP A 319 -6.47 13.19 0.60
CA ASP A 319 -5.44 14.24 0.51
C ASP A 319 -4.26 13.82 -0.38
N TRP A 320 -3.88 12.54 -0.38
CA TRP A 320 -2.81 12.02 -1.24
C TRP A 320 -3.15 12.01 -2.73
N VAL A 321 -4.43 11.83 -3.09
CA VAL A 321 -4.88 11.94 -4.48
C VAL A 321 -4.89 13.41 -4.89
N GLU A 322 -5.32 14.32 -4.02
CA GLU A 322 -5.23 15.77 -4.27
C GLU A 322 -3.77 16.23 -4.36
N LEU A 323 -2.90 15.68 -3.52
CA LEU A 323 -1.46 15.98 -3.51
C LEU A 323 -0.77 15.45 -4.77
N THR A 324 -1.10 14.23 -5.20
CA THR A 324 -0.58 13.65 -6.45
C THR A 324 -1.09 14.43 -7.67
N MET A 325 -2.36 14.79 -7.67
CA MET A 325 -2.98 15.60 -8.72
C MET A 325 -2.34 16.98 -8.80
N THR A 326 -2.25 17.69 -7.69
CA THR A 326 -1.63 19.03 -7.64
C THR A 326 -0.15 18.95 -8.00
N PHE A 327 0.58 17.93 -7.56
CA PHE A 327 1.96 17.69 -8.00
C PHE A 327 2.09 17.51 -9.51
N ILE A 328 1.22 16.72 -10.15
CA ILE A 328 1.20 16.56 -11.61
C ILE A 328 0.96 17.90 -12.30
N VAL A 329 -0.05 18.66 -11.83
CA VAL A 329 -0.38 19.98 -12.37
C VAL A 329 0.76 20.97 -12.19
N ASP A 330 1.42 20.95 -11.02
CA ASP A 330 2.54 21.82 -10.69
C ASP A 330 3.75 21.56 -11.59
N VAL A 331 4.04 20.29 -11.90
CA VAL A 331 5.09 19.92 -12.86
C VAL A 331 4.77 20.49 -14.24
N LEU A 332 3.54 20.29 -14.74
CA LEU A 332 3.12 20.80 -16.06
C LEU A 332 3.16 22.33 -16.13
N ARG A 333 2.72 22.98 -15.06
CA ARG A 333 2.72 24.44 -14.93
C ARG A 333 4.13 25.00 -14.90
N ALA A 334 5.03 24.37 -14.14
CA ALA A 334 6.42 24.80 -14.08
C ALA A 334 7.14 24.57 -15.42
N GLU A 335 6.84 23.49 -16.15
CA GLU A 335 7.31 23.31 -17.53
C GLU A 335 6.88 24.45 -18.44
N ALA A 336 5.61 24.84 -18.40
CA ALA A 336 5.10 25.96 -19.20
C ALA A 336 5.81 27.29 -18.87
N ARG A 337 6.15 27.53 -17.59
CA ARG A 337 6.91 28.74 -17.18
C ARG A 337 8.33 28.76 -17.73
N VAL A 338 9.01 27.62 -17.72
CA VAL A 338 10.37 27.50 -18.28
C VAL A 338 10.35 27.78 -19.78
N ILE A 339 9.35 27.28 -20.49
CA ILE A 339 9.18 27.52 -21.93
C ILE A 339 8.87 28.99 -22.23
N ASN A 340 8.01 29.62 -21.42
CA ASN A 340 7.68 31.05 -21.52
C ASN A 340 8.80 31.96 -21.00
N LYS A 341 9.97 31.41 -20.62
CA LYS A 341 11.11 32.13 -20.03
C LYS A 341 10.75 32.95 -18.79
N SER A 342 9.65 32.61 -18.11
CA SER A 342 9.20 33.31 -16.90
C SER A 342 9.83 32.74 -15.62
N SER A 343 10.40 31.54 -15.68
CA SER A 343 11.18 30.95 -14.58
C SER A 343 12.34 30.12 -15.11
N THR A 344 13.45 30.10 -14.39
CA THR A 344 14.63 29.27 -14.66
C THR A 344 14.71 28.03 -13.76
N VAL A 345 13.73 27.83 -12.88
CA VAL A 345 13.72 26.73 -11.91
C VAL A 345 13.29 25.44 -12.61
N GLU A 346 13.99 24.34 -12.32
CA GLU A 346 13.61 23.01 -12.83
C GLU A 346 12.16 22.64 -12.42
N PRO A 347 11.32 22.16 -13.36
CA PRO A 347 9.90 21.95 -13.10
C PRO A 347 9.61 20.99 -11.94
N PHE A 348 10.36 19.90 -11.86
CA PHE A 348 10.23 18.91 -10.80
C PHE A 348 10.60 19.50 -9.43
N LYS A 349 11.67 20.31 -9.39
CA LYS A 349 12.12 20.99 -8.17
C LYS A 349 11.09 22.02 -7.69
N TRP A 350 10.46 22.75 -8.61
CA TRP A 350 9.40 23.70 -8.29
C TRP A 350 8.20 23.00 -7.64
N ALA A 351 7.72 21.91 -8.25
CA ALA A 351 6.60 21.12 -7.71
C ALA A 351 6.92 20.49 -6.35
N LEU A 352 8.14 19.98 -6.15
CA LEU A 352 8.59 19.47 -4.85
C LEU A 352 8.60 20.56 -3.77
N TRP A 353 9.06 21.77 -4.09
CA TRP A 353 9.02 22.88 -3.14
C TRP A 353 7.59 23.27 -2.79
N ARG A 354 6.65 23.27 -3.76
CA ARG A 354 5.23 23.54 -3.47
C ARG A 354 4.69 22.53 -2.45
N ASN A 355 4.89 21.25 -2.74
CA ASN A 355 4.42 20.15 -1.91
C ASN A 355 5.03 20.22 -0.50
N TYR A 356 6.35 20.47 -0.41
CA TYR A 356 7.03 20.67 0.87
C TYR A 356 6.44 21.83 1.69
N LEU A 357 6.15 22.97 1.06
CA LEU A 357 5.57 24.14 1.75
C LEU A 357 4.14 23.86 2.22
N ILE A 358 3.33 23.18 1.42
CA ILE A 358 1.97 22.75 1.78
C ILE A 358 2.02 21.91 3.07
N HIS A 359 2.89 20.90 3.11
CA HIS A 359 3.04 20.05 4.28
C HIS A 359 3.61 20.82 5.49
N ARG A 360 4.60 21.69 5.26
CA ARG A 360 5.24 22.48 6.32
C ARG A 360 4.28 23.44 7.02
N PHE A 361 3.41 24.08 6.27
CA PHE A 361 2.42 25.04 6.77
C PHE A 361 1.05 24.40 7.05
N SER A 362 0.92 23.08 6.85
CA SER A 362 -0.35 22.36 7.02
C SER A 362 -1.50 22.98 6.22
N LEU A 363 -1.22 23.35 4.96
CA LEU A 363 -2.19 23.95 4.04
C LEU A 363 -2.96 22.89 3.26
N ASP A 364 -4.11 23.28 2.70
CA ASP A 364 -4.83 22.43 1.74
C ASP A 364 -4.00 22.16 0.49
N PRO A 365 -4.02 20.94 -0.08
CA PRO A 365 -3.34 20.67 -1.35
C PRO A 365 -3.78 21.59 -2.50
N LEU A 366 -5.08 21.95 -2.50
CA LEU A 366 -5.73 22.80 -3.50
C LEU A 366 -5.51 24.32 -3.26
N VAL A 367 -4.62 24.70 -2.36
CA VAL A 367 -4.34 26.09 -2.01
C VAL A 367 -3.78 26.90 -3.19
N SER A 368 -4.17 28.17 -3.28
CA SER A 368 -3.65 29.11 -4.27
C SER A 368 -2.20 29.53 -3.97
N ASP A 369 -1.45 29.87 -5.02
CA ASP A 369 -0.05 30.33 -4.88
C ASP A 369 0.07 31.58 -4.01
N ASP A 370 -0.90 32.49 -4.09
CA ASP A 370 -0.87 33.74 -3.34
C ASP A 370 -0.99 33.50 -1.83
N HIS A 371 -1.78 32.49 -1.44
CA HIS A 371 -1.87 32.10 -0.05
C HIS A 371 -0.55 31.49 0.45
N ILE A 372 0.10 30.62 -0.34
CA ILE A 372 1.43 30.08 -0.01
C ILE A 372 2.45 31.23 0.13
N ARG A 373 2.44 32.21 -0.78
CA ARG A 373 3.31 33.39 -0.70
C ARG A 373 3.05 34.23 0.55
N SER A 374 1.79 34.36 0.94
CA SER A 374 1.41 35.10 2.15
C SER A 374 1.92 34.42 3.42
N GLU A 375 1.82 33.09 3.50
CA GLU A 375 2.34 32.29 4.61
C GLU A 375 3.87 32.31 4.64
N CYS A 376 4.53 32.24 3.48
CA CYS A 376 5.98 32.43 3.39
C CYS A 376 6.44 33.80 3.91
N LYS A 377 5.70 34.88 3.62
CA LYS A 377 6.02 36.23 4.12
C LYS A 377 5.84 36.33 5.63
N LYS A 378 4.73 35.79 6.17
CA LYS A 378 4.49 35.72 7.62
C LYS A 378 5.60 34.94 8.33
N TRP A 379 5.93 33.76 7.80
CA TRP A 379 6.99 32.92 8.34
C TRP A 379 8.35 33.63 8.33
N GLN A 380 8.72 34.31 7.23
CA GLN A 380 9.95 35.09 7.17
C GLN A 380 9.99 36.23 8.20
N GLN A 381 8.87 36.92 8.43
CA GLN A 381 8.78 37.98 9.44
C GLN A 381 8.95 37.43 10.86
N GLU A 382 8.32 36.30 11.18
CA GLU A 382 8.47 35.63 12.48
C GLU A 382 9.91 35.18 12.73
N GLN A 383 10.59 34.65 11.71
CA GLN A 383 12.00 34.24 11.84
C GLN A 383 12.93 35.45 12.04
N ASN A 384 12.68 36.56 11.34
CA ASN A 384 13.47 37.78 11.51
C ASN A 384 13.31 38.39 12.92
N GLN A 385 12.13 38.22 13.55
CA GLN A 385 11.88 38.67 14.92
C GLN A 385 12.55 37.77 15.96
N LYS A 386 12.67 36.47 15.71
CA LYS A 386 13.20 35.50 16.68
C LYS A 386 14.72 35.53 16.87
N ARG A 387 15.50 36.25 16.04
CA ARG A 387 16.96 36.47 16.21
C ARG A 387 17.75 35.22 16.65
N GLU A 388 17.36 34.03 16.22
CA GLU A 388 18.05 32.79 16.59
C GLU A 388 18.90 32.28 15.43
N SER A 389 20.20 32.18 15.70
CA SER A 389 21.23 31.63 14.82
C SER A 389 21.11 30.11 14.71
N SER A 390 19.98 29.57 14.22
CA SER A 390 19.88 28.14 13.88
C SER A 390 20.16 27.91 12.38
N GLU A 391 21.32 28.38 11.94
CA GLU A 391 21.83 28.16 10.57
C GLU A 391 22.12 26.66 10.29
N LYS A 392 21.93 25.78 11.27
CA LYS A 392 22.16 24.33 11.21
C LYS A 392 20.89 23.47 11.11
N ASP A 393 19.70 24.06 11.20
CA ASP A 393 18.45 23.29 11.06
C ASP A 393 18.12 23.08 9.57
N PHE A 394 18.27 21.85 9.09
CA PHE A 394 17.94 21.47 7.71
C PHE A 394 16.50 21.83 7.32
N SER A 395 15.56 21.80 8.27
CA SER A 395 14.16 22.19 8.06
C SER A 395 13.99 23.70 7.81
N MET A 396 14.78 24.54 8.48
CA MET A 396 14.78 26.00 8.30
C MET A 396 15.39 26.39 6.96
N ILE A 397 16.50 25.76 6.58
CA ILE A 397 17.16 25.98 5.28
C ILE A 397 16.22 25.57 4.14
N ALA A 398 15.53 24.43 4.29
CA ALA A 398 14.56 23.96 3.31
C ALA A 398 13.39 24.94 3.17
N ALA A 399 12.77 25.39 4.26
CA ALA A 399 11.70 26.38 4.22
C ALA A 399 12.14 27.71 3.55
N LYS A 400 13.34 28.21 3.88
CA LYS A 400 13.91 29.42 3.27
C LYS A 400 14.11 29.27 1.76
N ARG A 401 14.67 28.14 1.32
CA ARG A 401 14.86 27.83 -0.11
C ARG A 401 13.54 27.65 -0.85
N GLY A 402 12.57 26.97 -0.23
CA GLY A 402 11.22 26.81 -0.77
C GLY A 402 10.55 28.15 -0.99
N CYS A 403 10.49 29.00 0.05
CA CYS A 403 9.88 30.33 -0.06
C CYS A 403 10.60 31.25 -1.07
N ALA A 404 11.93 31.17 -1.18
CA ALA A 404 12.68 31.92 -2.19
C ALA A 404 12.32 31.50 -3.62
N THR A 405 12.08 30.20 -3.85
CA THR A 405 11.70 29.65 -5.16
C THR A 405 10.33 30.13 -5.66
N PHE A 406 9.45 30.57 -4.75
CA PHE A 406 8.11 31.10 -5.08
C PHE A 406 8.07 32.64 -5.20
N GLN A 407 9.16 33.30 -4.78
CA GLN A 407 9.35 34.74 -4.87
C GLN A 407 10.13 35.15 -6.15
N SER A 408 10.96 34.25 -6.69
CA SER A 408 11.59 34.34 -8.02
C SER A 408 10.60 33.98 -9.12
#